data_AF-A0A480AV58-F1
#
_entry.id   AF-A0A480AV58-F1
#
_cell.length_a   1.000
_cell.length_b   1.000
_cell.length_c   1.000
_cell.angle_alpha   90.00
_cell.angle_beta   90.00
_cell.angle_gamma   90.00
#
_symmetry.space_group_name_H-M   'P 1'
#
loop_
_entity.id
_entity.type
_entity.pdbx_description
1 polymer ?
#
loop_
_entity_poly.entity_id
_entity_poly.type
_entity_poly.pdbx_seq_one_letter_code
_entity_poly.pdbx_strand_id
1 'polypeptide(L)'
;MRRPPRHSDEALTGTARAWLRKLPSGRRPQQLCMQFPRLANLIAWHWSDPVQAHELLDDLLTDRRGGRAGFPPAVVQELRRLRDYNHRIGEAEQPPGYLDLLRRIWPRH
;
A
#
# COMPACT_ATOMS: atom_id res chain seq x y z
N MET A 1 2.68 -25.61 -3.78
CA MET A 1 3.78 -25.17 -4.67
C MET A 1 4.27 -23.79 -4.24
N ARG A 2 5.53 -23.65 -3.81
CA ARG A 2 6.13 -22.38 -3.37
C ARG A 2 6.61 -21.63 -4.63
N ARG A 3 6.02 -20.48 -4.92
CA ARG A 3 6.40 -19.63 -6.07
C ARG A 3 7.89 -19.27 -5.96
N PRO A 4 8.70 -19.41 -7.02
CA PRO A 4 10.13 -19.11 -6.95
C PRO A 4 10.37 -17.61 -6.65
N PRO A 5 11.42 -17.28 -5.88
CA PRO A 5 11.79 -15.90 -5.61
C PRO A 5 12.21 -15.22 -6.93
N ARG A 6 11.50 -14.16 -7.29
CA ARG A 6 11.77 -13.20 -8.35
C ARG A 6 12.62 -12.05 -7.80
N HIS A 7 13.36 -11.39 -8.66
CA HIS A 7 14.20 -10.24 -8.31
C HIS A 7 13.44 -9.07 -7.64
N SER A 8 12.12 -8.96 -7.87
CA SER A 8 11.20 -8.04 -7.18
C SER A 8 10.97 -8.36 -5.69
N ASP A 9 11.54 -9.48 -5.24
CA ASP A 9 11.46 -10.01 -3.90
C ASP A 9 12.65 -9.63 -3.03
N GLU A 10 13.72 -9.16 -3.67
CA GLU A 10 14.99 -8.82 -3.03
C GLU A 10 15.31 -7.33 -3.19
N ALA A 11 14.71 -6.64 -4.19
CA ALA A 11 15.01 -5.25 -4.46
C ALA A 11 13.77 -4.41 -4.82
N LEU A 12 13.86 -3.11 -4.51
CA LEU A 12 12.90 -2.11 -4.97
C LEU A 12 13.04 -1.86 -6.47
N THR A 13 11.93 -1.67 -7.17
CA THR A 13 11.90 -1.28 -8.59
C THR A 13 12.21 0.21 -8.77
N GLY A 14 12.48 0.63 -10.01
CA GLY A 14 12.60 2.05 -10.34
C GLY A 14 11.36 2.85 -9.95
N THR A 15 10.17 2.28 -10.18
CA THR A 15 8.87 2.84 -9.78
C THR A 15 8.78 3.05 -8.27
N ALA A 16 9.15 2.04 -7.46
CA ALA A 16 9.14 2.16 -6.02
C ALA A 16 10.11 3.23 -5.51
N ARG A 17 11.32 3.31 -6.08
CA ARG A 17 12.27 4.38 -5.73
C ARG A 17 11.73 5.76 -6.09
N ALA A 18 11.08 5.93 -7.23
CA ALA A 18 10.47 7.19 -7.63
C ALA A 18 9.31 7.58 -6.72
N TRP A 19 8.44 6.63 -6.37
CA TRP A 19 7.37 6.81 -5.40
C TRP A 19 7.89 7.25 -4.03
N LEU A 20 8.93 6.60 -3.49
CA LEU A 20 9.53 6.98 -2.21
C LEU A 20 10.04 8.43 -2.18
N ARG A 21 10.55 8.94 -3.32
CA ARG A 21 11.00 10.34 -3.43
C ARG A 21 9.84 11.33 -3.38
N LYS A 22 8.65 10.95 -3.87
CA LYS A 22 7.43 11.77 -3.81
C LYS A 22 6.80 11.81 -2.42
N LEU A 23 7.10 10.82 -1.57
CA LEU A 23 6.60 10.81 -0.19
C LEU A 23 7.35 11.80 0.70
N PRO A 24 6.63 12.51 1.60
CA PRO A 24 7.24 13.28 2.68
C PRO A 24 8.18 12.41 3.52
N SER A 25 9.31 12.96 3.97
CA SER A 25 10.36 12.24 4.69
C SER A 25 9.84 11.42 5.88
N GLY A 26 8.92 11.97 6.68
CA GLY A 26 8.31 11.29 7.84
C GLY A 26 7.29 10.18 7.52
N ARG A 27 6.93 9.98 6.24
CA ARG A 27 5.95 9.00 5.78
C ARG A 27 6.56 7.89 4.92
N ARG A 28 7.88 7.91 4.70
CA ARG A 28 8.57 6.88 3.92
C ARG A 28 8.58 5.55 4.70
N PRO A 29 8.07 4.47 4.12
CA PRO A 29 7.94 3.18 4.81
C PRO A 29 9.25 2.38 4.74
N GLN A 30 10.16 2.66 5.67
CA GLN A 30 11.51 2.07 5.66
C GLN A 30 11.48 0.58 5.99
N GLN A 31 10.75 0.20 7.03
CA GLN A 31 10.67 -1.19 7.48
C GLN A 31 9.95 -2.07 6.45
N LEU A 32 8.90 -1.54 5.83
CA LEU A 32 8.21 -2.20 4.72
C LEU A 32 9.16 -2.44 3.54
N CYS A 33 9.95 -1.44 3.14
CA CYS A 33 10.90 -1.58 2.03
C CYS A 33 12.01 -2.59 2.33
N MET A 34 12.49 -2.66 3.57
CA MET A 34 13.53 -3.59 3.99
C MET A 34 13.02 -5.03 4.12
N GLN A 35 11.87 -5.22 4.75
CA GLN A 35 11.35 -6.55 5.09
C GLN A 35 10.44 -7.12 4.00
N PHE A 36 9.73 -6.26 3.27
CA PHE A 36 8.72 -6.63 2.28
C PHE A 36 8.86 -5.80 0.98
N PRO A 37 10.02 -5.82 0.30
CA PRO A 37 10.25 -5.05 -0.93
C PRO A 37 9.22 -5.34 -2.03
N ARG A 38 8.69 -6.58 -2.10
CA ARG A 38 7.57 -6.94 -2.99
C ARG A 38 6.33 -6.09 -2.77
N LEU A 39 5.96 -5.88 -1.50
CA LEU A 39 4.77 -5.10 -1.14
C LEU A 39 5.00 -3.63 -1.39
N ALA A 40 6.20 -3.12 -1.09
CA ALA A 40 6.57 -1.76 -1.45
C ALA A 40 6.48 -1.53 -2.98
N ASN A 41 6.95 -2.49 -3.78
CA ASN A 41 6.84 -2.44 -5.24
C ASN A 41 5.40 -2.47 -5.73
N LEU A 42 4.56 -3.32 -5.13
CA LEU A 42 3.14 -3.42 -5.46
C LEU A 42 2.39 -2.12 -5.12
N ILE A 43 2.60 -1.59 -3.92
CA ILE A 43 1.99 -0.33 -3.48
C ILE A 43 2.41 0.80 -4.41
N ALA A 44 3.69 0.90 -4.74
CA ALA A 44 4.18 1.93 -5.66
C ALA A 44 3.55 1.84 -7.07
N TRP A 45 3.23 0.62 -7.53
CA TRP A 45 2.57 0.42 -8.83
C TRP A 45 1.13 0.94 -8.83
N HIS A 46 0.37 0.65 -7.77
CA HIS A 46 -1.02 1.10 -7.64
C HIS A 46 -1.14 2.54 -7.13
N TRP A 47 -0.06 3.15 -6.63
CA TRP A 47 -0.08 4.48 -6.01
C TRP A 47 -0.57 5.61 -6.91
N SER A 48 -0.44 5.47 -8.23
CA SER A 48 -0.93 6.45 -9.20
C SER A 48 -2.46 6.58 -9.20
N ASP A 49 -3.16 5.55 -8.71
CA ASP A 49 -4.61 5.56 -8.54
C ASP A 49 -4.93 5.53 -7.04
N PRO A 50 -5.41 6.65 -6.46
CA PRO A 50 -5.72 6.72 -5.04
C PRO A 50 -6.71 5.65 -4.57
N VAL A 51 -7.64 5.24 -5.42
CA VAL A 51 -8.64 4.22 -5.09
C VAL A 51 -7.96 2.86 -4.94
N GLN A 52 -7.23 2.43 -5.97
CA GLN A 52 -6.55 1.13 -5.96
C GLN A 52 -5.49 1.04 -4.86
N ALA A 53 -4.76 2.13 -4.64
CA ALA A 53 -3.79 2.21 -3.56
C ALA A 53 -4.46 2.07 -2.18
N HIS A 54 -5.60 2.75 -1.98
CA HIS A 54 -6.35 2.67 -0.75
C HIS A 54 -6.88 1.26 -0.49
N GLU A 55 -7.51 0.63 -1.48
CA GLU A 55 -8.01 -0.74 -1.37
C GLU A 55 -6.90 -1.74 -1.07
N LEU A 56 -5.76 -1.63 -1.77
CA LEU A 56 -4.62 -2.49 -1.52
C LEU A 56 -4.11 -2.35 -0.08
N LEU A 57 -4.00 -1.12 0.43
CA LEU A 57 -3.56 -0.86 1.80
C LEU A 57 -4.57 -1.38 2.83
N ASP A 58 -5.86 -1.24 2.55
CA ASP A 58 -6.92 -1.77 3.41
C ASP A 58 -6.92 -3.31 3.42
N ASP A 59 -6.77 -3.95 2.27
CA ASP A 59 -6.62 -5.41 2.15
C ASP A 59 -5.38 -5.93 2.89
N LEU A 60 -4.27 -5.17 2.87
CA LEU A 60 -3.05 -5.52 3.61
C LEU A 60 -3.22 -5.35 5.12
N LEU A 61 -4.03 -4.37 5.57
CA LEU A 61 -4.27 -4.08 6.98
C LEU A 61 -5.38 -4.94 7.62
N THR A 62 -6.36 -5.39 6.83
CA THR A 62 -7.56 -6.09 7.32
C THR A 62 -7.32 -7.58 7.59
N ASP A 63 -6.07 -8.07 7.48
CA ASP A 63 -5.66 -9.46 7.76
C ASP A 63 -6.68 -10.53 7.31
N ARG A 64 -7.26 -10.37 6.11
CA ARG A 64 -8.20 -11.36 5.56
C ARG A 64 -7.52 -12.66 5.13
N ARG A 65 -6.22 -12.82 5.41
CA ARG A 65 -5.42 -13.98 4.99
C ARG A 65 -5.22 -14.90 6.18
N GLY A 66 -6.30 -15.52 6.64
CA GLY A 66 -6.28 -16.54 7.69
C GLY A 66 -5.07 -17.49 7.53
N GLY A 67 -4.23 -17.54 8.57
CA GLY A 67 -3.09 -18.46 8.66
C GLY A 67 -1.70 -17.89 8.34
N ARG A 68 -1.52 -16.58 8.17
CA ARG A 68 -0.17 -15.97 8.12
C ARG A 68 0.15 -15.23 9.42
N ALA A 69 1.40 -15.33 9.88
CA ALA A 69 1.91 -14.42 10.90
C ALA A 69 1.76 -13.00 10.34
N GLY A 70 0.94 -12.17 10.98
CA GLY A 70 0.65 -10.80 10.54
C GLY A 70 1.92 -9.95 10.38
N PHE A 71 1.75 -8.69 9.95
CA PHE A 71 2.89 -7.79 9.82
C PHE A 71 3.46 -7.40 11.18
N PRO A 72 4.79 -7.20 11.27
CA PRO A 72 5.40 -6.60 12.46
C PRO A 72 4.74 -5.24 12.77
N PRO A 73 4.60 -4.85 14.05
CA PRO A 73 3.93 -3.62 14.44
C PRO A 73 4.46 -2.36 13.73
N ALA A 74 5.77 -2.28 13.51
CA ALA A 74 6.40 -1.19 12.79
C ALA A 74 5.90 -1.08 11.33
N VAL A 75 5.75 -2.22 10.65
CA VAL A 75 5.24 -2.28 9.27
C VAL A 75 3.75 -1.94 9.24
N VAL A 76 2.95 -2.41 10.20
CA VAL A 76 1.54 -2.02 10.33
C VAL A 76 1.40 -0.51 10.50
N GLN A 77 2.23 0.10 11.34
CA GLN A 77 2.19 1.55 11.57
C GLN A 77 2.60 2.34 10.31
N GLU A 78 3.57 1.86 9.53
CA GLU A 78 3.92 2.44 8.24
C GLU A 78 2.77 2.32 7.23
N LEU A 79 2.12 1.16 7.13
CA LEU A 79 0.98 0.93 6.24
C LEU A 79 -0.22 1.82 6.61
N ARG A 80 -0.53 1.99 7.90
CA ARG A 80 -1.58 2.92 8.37
C ARG A 80 -1.26 4.35 7.97
N ARG A 81 -0.02 4.81 8.21
CA ARG A 81 0.41 6.17 7.82
C ARG A 81 0.30 6.40 6.31
N LEU A 82 0.64 5.40 5.49
CA LEU A 82 0.48 5.48 4.04
C LEU A 82 -0.99 5.56 3.63
N ARG A 83 -1.86 4.73 4.22
CA ARG A 83 -3.30 4.72 3.93
C ARG A 83 -3.93 6.08 4.25
N ASP A 84 -3.63 6.62 5.43
CA ASP A 84 -4.18 7.90 5.86
C ASP A 84 -3.67 9.05 4.97
N TYR A 85 -2.42 8.98 4.50
CA TYR A 85 -1.88 9.96 3.56
C TYR A 85 -2.49 9.84 2.16
N ASN A 86 -2.67 8.61 1.67
CA ASN A 86 -3.31 8.35 0.38
C ASN A 86 -4.79 8.79 0.38
N HIS A 87 -5.51 8.56 1.48
CA HIS A 87 -6.87 9.06 1.68
C HIS A 87 -6.94 10.59 1.52
N ARG A 88 -6.03 11.31 2.21
CA ARG A 88 -5.96 12.78 2.12
C ARG A 88 -5.64 13.28 0.72
N ILE A 89 -4.77 12.59 -0.03
CA ILE A 89 -4.50 12.92 -1.43
C ILE A 89 -5.74 12.67 -2.30
N GLY A 90 -6.38 11.52 -2.12
CA GLY A 90 -7.60 11.17 -2.85
C GLY A 90 -8.72 12.18 -2.62
N GLU A 91 -8.94 12.62 -1.36
CA GLU A 91 -9.92 13.67 -1.02
C GLU A 91 -9.55 15.06 -1.57
N ALA A 92 -8.27 15.35 -1.77
CA ALA A 92 -7.84 16.62 -2.35
C ALA A 92 -8.00 16.65 -3.88
N GLU A 93 -7.87 15.50 -4.54
CA GLU A 93 -7.99 15.37 -6.00
C GLU A 93 -9.42 15.04 -6.48
N GLN A 94 -10.26 14.47 -5.60
CA GLN A 94 -11.60 13.98 -5.92
C GLN A 94 -12.65 14.61 -4.97
N PRO A 95 -13.94 14.64 -5.35
CA PRO A 95 -14.98 15.16 -4.46
C PRO A 95 -14.98 14.44 -3.09
N PRO A 96 -15.26 15.16 -1.99
CA PRO A 96 -15.31 14.56 -0.65
C PRO A 96 -16.22 13.33 -0.61
N GLY A 97 -15.77 12.25 0.02
CA GLY A 97 -16.52 11.00 0.11
C GLY A 97 -16.47 10.13 -1.16
N TYR A 98 -15.67 10.48 -2.18
CA TYR A 98 -15.49 9.65 -3.38
C TYR A 98 -15.01 8.23 -3.06
N LEU A 99 -14.03 8.10 -2.15
CA LEU A 99 -13.53 6.79 -1.71
C LEU A 99 -14.62 5.99 -0.98
N ASP A 100 -15.43 6.63 -0.14
CA ASP A 100 -16.54 5.98 0.56
C ASP A 100 -17.68 5.59 -0.39
N LEU A 101 -17.97 6.42 -1.40
CA LEU A 101 -18.94 6.12 -2.45
C LEU A 101 -18.50 4.94 -3.31
N LEU A 102 -17.22 4.88 -3.71
CA LEU A 102 -16.69 3.76 -4.48
C LEU A 102 -16.74 2.44 -3.70
N ARG A 103 -16.37 2.45 -2.41
CA ARG A 103 -16.53 1.27 -1.54
C ARG A 103 -17.99 0.79 -1.48
N ARG A 104 -18.96 1.70 -1.64
CA ARG A 104 -20.39 1.38 -1.60
C ARG A 104 -20.94 0.90 -2.95
N ILE A 105 -20.39 1.36 -4.06
CA ILE A 105 -20.86 1.07 -5.42
C ILE A 105 -20.21 -0.20 -5.99
N TRP A 106 -18.97 -0.52 -5.61
CA TRP A 106 -18.27 -1.72 -6.07
C TRP A 106 -18.03 -2.71 -4.92
N PRO A 107 -19.06 -3.48 -4.49
CA PRO A 107 -18.86 -4.54 -3.53
C PRO A 107 -18.01 -5.62 -4.23
N ARG A 108 -16.78 -5.84 -3.75
CA ARG A 108 -15.93 -6.91 -4.26
C ARG A 108 -16.61 -8.26 -3.98
N HIS A 109 -17.10 -8.91 -5.03
CA HIS A 109 -17.54 -10.31 -5.04
C HIS A 109 -16.38 -11.28 -4.83
#